data_AF-A0A945AB75-F1
#
_entry.id   AF-A0A945AB75-F1
#
_cell.length_a   1.000
_cell.length_b   1.000
_cell.length_c   1.000
_cell.angle_alpha   90.00
_cell.angle_beta   90.00
_cell.angle_gamma   90.00
#
_symmetry.space_group_name_H-M   'P 1'
#
loop_
_entity.id
_entity.type
_entity.pdbx_description
1 polymer ?
#
loop_
_entity_poly.entity_id
_entity_poly.type
_entity_poly.pdbx_seq_one_letter_code
_entity_poly.pdbx_strand_id
1 'polypeptide(L)'
;GVTGPRKGAILKQIPVVETTWGYWQQLHPTTLVLSGFTDFDPGGLYSNNPYIRDDIQGISGTVDLNRDLHEHIPFPLTLPIDQNPIGSLLQNKDLVLGVRFGEIAKAYPTVNLGNRAVINDEVDGNPLVVIYHADEKMIVPFSRQVEGQTLSFDMIESDQSTFPFLLKDQETGTIWNLRGEAFRGQHTGKRLTQVPATNAYWFAWATFWQNTGIY
;
A
#
# COMPACT_ATOMS: atom_id res chain seq x y z
N GLY A 1 -22.16 0.68 18.81
CA GLY A 1 -21.17 -0.41 18.98
C GLY A 1 -21.67 -1.68 18.33
N VAL A 2 -20.78 -2.56 17.88
CA VAL A 2 -21.15 -3.84 17.25
C VAL A 2 -21.87 -4.74 18.26
N THR A 3 -23.05 -5.27 17.89
CA THR A 3 -23.88 -6.15 18.72
C THR A 3 -24.18 -7.46 17.99
N GLY A 4 -24.49 -8.53 18.74
CA GLY A 4 -24.84 -9.84 18.20
C GLY A 4 -23.89 -10.97 18.62
N PRO A 5 -24.20 -12.23 18.24
CA PRO A 5 -23.53 -13.44 18.74
C PRO A 5 -22.06 -13.57 18.32
N ARG A 6 -21.59 -12.77 17.36
CA ARG A 6 -20.19 -12.74 16.89
C ARG A 6 -19.43 -11.51 17.39
N LYS A 7 -19.92 -10.84 18.43
CA LYS A 7 -19.19 -9.73 19.07
C LYS A 7 -17.79 -10.21 19.48
N GLY A 8 -16.76 -9.49 19.06
CA GLY A 8 -15.35 -9.84 19.32
C GLY A 8 -14.73 -10.80 18.30
N ALA A 9 -15.50 -11.33 17.33
CA ALA A 9 -14.92 -12.11 16.24
C ALA A 9 -14.07 -11.19 15.33
N ILE A 10 -12.86 -11.66 15.01
CA ILE A 10 -11.95 -10.97 14.10
C ILE A 10 -11.99 -11.70 12.76
N LEU A 11 -12.22 -10.96 11.67
CA LEU A 11 -12.20 -11.53 10.32
C LEU A 11 -10.76 -11.76 9.87
N LYS A 12 -10.55 -12.86 9.12
CA LYS A 12 -9.29 -13.09 8.42
C LYS A 12 -9.14 -12.01 7.35
N GLN A 13 -8.05 -11.25 7.43
CA GLN A 13 -7.71 -10.27 6.40
C GLN A 13 -7.17 -11.00 5.16
N ILE A 14 -7.58 -10.52 3.99
CA ILE A 14 -7.10 -11.01 2.70
C ILE A 14 -6.18 -9.92 2.14
N PRO A 15 -4.97 -10.26 1.68
CA PRO A 15 -4.10 -9.28 1.03
C PRO A 15 -4.75 -8.69 -0.22
N VAL A 16 -4.55 -7.40 -0.42
CA VAL A 16 -4.97 -6.66 -1.62
C VAL A 16 -3.76 -5.94 -2.17
N VAL A 17 -3.71 -5.78 -3.49
CA VAL A 17 -2.71 -4.95 -4.16
C VAL A 17 -3.43 -3.74 -4.72
N GLU A 18 -2.93 -2.55 -4.40
CA GLU A 18 -3.31 -1.31 -5.05
C GLU A 18 -2.18 -0.86 -5.95
N THR A 19 -2.53 -0.40 -7.15
CA THR A 19 -1.60 0.09 -8.16
C THR A 19 -2.36 0.86 -9.24
N THR A 20 -1.67 1.44 -10.22
CA THR A 20 -2.30 2.06 -11.39
C THR A 20 -3.01 1.00 -12.24
N TRP A 21 -4.09 1.39 -12.92
CA TRP A 21 -4.78 0.49 -13.84
C TRP A 21 -3.87 0.01 -14.98
N GLY A 22 -3.05 0.91 -15.54
CA GLY A 22 -2.11 0.58 -16.60
C GLY A 22 -1.12 -0.50 -16.17
N TYR A 23 -0.58 -0.42 -14.95
CA TYR A 23 0.31 -1.45 -14.43
C TYR A 23 -0.40 -2.75 -14.14
N TRP A 24 -1.60 -2.68 -13.54
CA TRP A 24 -2.42 -3.87 -13.29
C TRP A 24 -2.69 -4.65 -14.58
N GLN A 25 -3.02 -3.97 -15.68
CA GLN A 25 -3.24 -4.63 -16.98
C GLN A 25 -1.97 -5.27 -17.54
N GLN A 26 -0.79 -4.67 -17.34
CA GLN A 26 0.47 -5.31 -17.75
C GLN A 26 0.70 -6.61 -16.97
N LEU A 27 0.39 -6.62 -15.66
CA LEU A 27 0.54 -7.80 -14.80
C LEU A 27 -0.57 -8.84 -15.02
N HIS A 28 -1.77 -8.41 -15.39
CA HIS A 28 -2.99 -9.19 -15.49
C HIS A 28 -3.80 -8.80 -16.75
N PRO A 29 -3.30 -9.12 -17.96
CA PRO A 29 -3.88 -8.64 -19.21
C PRO A 29 -5.29 -9.19 -19.51
N THR A 30 -5.71 -10.23 -18.79
CA THR A 30 -7.02 -10.85 -18.92
C THR A 30 -8.03 -10.37 -17.88
N THR A 31 -7.67 -9.45 -16.98
CA THR A 31 -8.61 -8.90 -16.00
C THR A 31 -9.75 -8.17 -16.71
N LEU A 32 -10.98 -8.48 -16.30
CA LEU A 32 -12.18 -7.75 -16.70
C LEU A 32 -12.57 -6.74 -15.62
N VAL A 33 -13.00 -5.57 -16.06
CA VAL A 33 -13.57 -4.50 -15.21
C VAL A 33 -15.01 -4.25 -15.65
N LEU A 34 -15.89 -3.95 -14.70
CA LEU A 34 -17.26 -3.56 -15.02
C LEU A 34 -17.25 -2.22 -15.78
N SER A 35 -17.92 -2.16 -16.93
CA SER A 35 -18.03 -0.93 -17.72
C SER A 35 -18.72 0.17 -16.93
N GLY A 36 -18.11 1.35 -16.85
CA GLY A 36 -18.77 2.58 -16.38
C GLY A 36 -19.75 3.16 -17.41
N PHE A 37 -19.64 2.74 -18.68
CA PHE A 37 -20.56 3.12 -19.74
C PHE A 37 -21.75 2.19 -19.76
N THR A 38 -22.94 2.78 -19.69
CA THR A 38 -24.22 2.08 -19.82
C THR A 38 -25.08 2.81 -20.84
N ASP A 39 -26.09 2.15 -21.39
CA ASP A 39 -27.05 2.80 -22.32
C ASP A 39 -27.77 4.00 -21.68
N PHE A 40 -27.80 4.08 -20.35
CA PHE A 40 -28.41 5.17 -19.58
C PHE A 40 -27.44 6.31 -19.25
N ASP A 41 -26.14 6.07 -19.29
CA ASP A 41 -25.11 7.08 -19.08
C ASP A 41 -23.93 6.87 -20.05
N PRO A 42 -24.05 7.42 -21.27
CA PRO A 42 -22.98 7.38 -22.26
C PRO A 42 -21.76 8.20 -21.85
N GLY A 43 -21.89 9.10 -20.87
CA GLY A 43 -20.80 9.91 -20.31
C GLY A 43 -19.92 9.13 -19.33
N GLY A 44 -20.32 7.89 -18.99
CA GLY A 44 -19.62 7.02 -18.06
C GLY A 44 -19.92 7.42 -16.62
N LEU A 45 -20.59 6.52 -15.89
CA LEU A 45 -20.74 6.66 -14.45
C LEU A 45 -19.35 6.82 -13.81
N TYR A 46 -19.24 7.77 -12.87
CA TYR A 46 -18.01 8.04 -12.11
C TYR A 46 -16.83 8.66 -12.90
N SER A 47 -17.07 9.22 -14.09
CA SER A 47 -16.04 9.93 -14.87
C SER A 47 -15.68 11.32 -14.31
N ASN A 48 -16.58 11.92 -13.52
CA ASN A 48 -16.36 13.23 -12.89
C ASN A 48 -15.98 13.07 -11.42
N ASN A 49 -14.85 13.66 -11.03
CA ASN A 49 -14.47 13.80 -9.63
C ASN A 49 -15.01 15.14 -9.09
N PRO A 50 -16.07 15.14 -8.25
CA PRO A 50 -16.71 16.36 -7.76
C PRO A 50 -15.85 17.14 -6.74
N TYR A 51 -14.71 16.58 -6.33
CA TYR A 51 -13.79 17.18 -5.36
C TYR A 51 -12.66 17.97 -6.00
N ILE A 52 -12.63 18.03 -7.33
CA ILE A 52 -11.70 18.83 -8.11
C ILE A 52 -12.16 20.30 -8.07
N ARG A 53 -11.26 21.20 -7.66
CA ARG A 53 -11.49 22.65 -7.54
C ARG A 53 -10.35 23.44 -8.16
N ASP A 54 -10.66 24.57 -8.78
CA ASP A 54 -9.71 25.54 -9.30
C ASP A 54 -9.86 26.94 -8.65
N ASP A 55 -10.78 27.06 -7.69
CA ASP A 55 -11.19 28.30 -7.03
C ASP A 55 -10.65 28.45 -5.60
N ILE A 56 -9.69 27.60 -5.19
CA ILE A 56 -9.13 27.62 -3.84
C ILE A 56 -8.11 28.77 -3.70
N GLN A 57 -8.47 29.76 -2.88
CA GLN A 57 -7.64 30.93 -2.64
C GLN A 57 -6.24 30.53 -2.13
N GLY A 58 -5.20 31.06 -2.79
CA GLY A 58 -3.80 30.82 -2.42
C GLY A 58 -3.19 29.56 -3.06
N ILE A 59 -3.95 28.81 -3.87
CA ILE A 59 -3.46 27.65 -4.61
C ILE A 59 -3.58 27.94 -6.11
N SER A 60 -2.47 27.75 -6.84
CA SER A 60 -2.47 27.87 -8.29
C SER A 60 -2.81 26.54 -8.94
N GLY A 61 -3.75 26.55 -9.87
CA GLY A 61 -4.17 25.37 -10.62
C GLY A 61 -5.30 24.58 -9.96
N THR A 62 -5.54 23.39 -10.48
CA THR A 62 -6.63 22.52 -10.02
C THR A 62 -6.14 21.60 -8.92
N VAL A 63 -6.92 21.47 -7.85
CA VAL A 63 -6.64 20.67 -6.65
C VAL A 63 -7.77 19.69 -6.37
N ASP A 64 -7.45 18.45 -6.01
CA ASP A 64 -8.41 17.54 -5.40
C ASP A 64 -8.44 17.82 -3.89
N LEU A 65 -9.54 18.39 -3.41
CA LEU A 65 -9.72 18.73 -1.99
C LEU A 65 -9.49 17.53 -1.08
N ASN A 66 -9.88 16.33 -1.51
CA ASN A 66 -9.81 15.13 -0.71
C ASN A 66 -8.44 14.48 -0.75
N ARG A 67 -7.64 14.71 -1.80
CA ARG A 67 -6.34 14.05 -1.96
C ARG A 67 -5.15 14.96 -1.67
N ASP A 68 -5.21 16.21 -2.09
CA ASP A 68 -4.03 17.08 -2.16
C ASP A 68 -3.96 18.05 -0.98
N LEU A 69 -5.10 18.39 -0.37
CA LEU A 69 -5.16 19.30 0.78
C LEU A 69 -5.08 18.52 2.10
N HIS A 70 -3.88 18.44 2.69
CA HIS A 70 -3.67 17.71 3.96
C HIS A 70 -4.57 18.20 5.11
N GLU A 71 -4.89 19.50 5.16
CA GLU A 71 -5.75 20.07 6.20
C GLU A 71 -7.25 19.85 5.96
N HIS A 72 -7.65 19.45 4.75
CA HIS A 72 -9.06 19.23 4.42
C HIS A 72 -9.52 17.83 4.83
N ILE A 73 -10.05 17.69 6.04
CA ILE A 73 -10.72 16.47 6.49
C ILE A 73 -12.24 16.69 6.41
N PRO A 74 -12.98 15.97 5.55
CA PRO A 74 -14.40 16.25 5.29
C PRO A 74 -15.34 15.84 6.43
N PHE A 75 -14.81 15.37 7.55
CA PHE A 75 -15.54 14.94 8.74
C PHE A 75 -14.69 15.13 10.01
N PRO A 76 -15.32 15.27 11.19
CA PRO A 76 -14.57 15.38 12.44
C PRO A 76 -13.88 14.06 12.79
N LEU A 77 -12.66 14.15 13.35
CA LEU A 77 -11.96 13.01 13.93
C LEU A 77 -12.39 12.81 15.39
N THR A 78 -12.60 11.55 15.78
CA THR A 78 -12.90 11.19 17.17
C THR A 78 -11.75 11.55 18.12
N LEU A 79 -10.52 11.48 17.61
CA LEU A 79 -9.32 11.93 18.29
C LEU A 79 -8.55 12.86 17.31
N PRO A 80 -8.47 14.17 17.59
CA PRO A 80 -7.68 15.08 16.78
C PRO A 80 -6.20 14.65 16.70
N ILE A 81 -5.58 14.80 15.53
CA ILE A 81 -4.20 14.36 15.27
C ILE A 81 -3.19 15.11 16.10
N ASP A 82 -3.40 16.40 16.31
CA ASP A 82 -2.57 17.26 17.17
C ASP A 82 -2.58 16.81 18.63
N GLN A 83 -3.62 16.08 19.05
CA GLN A 83 -3.72 15.45 20.38
C GLN A 83 -3.17 14.03 20.40
N ASN A 84 -2.79 13.49 19.24
CA ASN A 84 -2.15 12.20 19.08
C ASN A 84 -0.64 12.41 18.89
N PRO A 85 0.22 12.07 19.88
CA PRO A 85 1.66 12.29 19.76
C PRO A 85 2.29 11.61 18.55
N ILE A 86 1.73 10.48 18.08
CA ILE A 86 2.19 9.83 16.85
C ILE A 86 1.62 10.53 15.62
N GLY A 87 0.40 11.05 15.72
CA GLY A 87 -0.30 11.72 14.64
C GLY A 87 0.47 12.91 14.05
N SER A 88 1.17 13.68 14.89
CA SER A 88 1.93 14.85 14.45
C SER A 88 3.23 14.55 13.70
N LEU A 89 3.64 13.27 13.58
CA LEU A 89 4.87 12.88 12.89
C LEU A 89 4.78 12.92 11.36
N LEU A 90 3.57 12.92 10.81
CA LEU A 90 3.31 12.94 9.37
C LEU A 90 2.12 13.87 9.10
N GLN A 91 2.00 14.35 7.87
CA GLN A 91 0.84 15.13 7.48
C GLN A 91 -0.39 14.24 7.38
N ASN A 92 -1.58 14.77 7.66
CA ASN A 92 -2.83 13.99 7.76
C ASN A 92 -3.06 13.05 6.57
N LYS A 93 -2.75 13.50 5.34
CA LYS A 93 -2.95 12.73 4.09
C LYS A 93 -1.68 12.10 3.53
N ASP A 94 -0.60 12.02 4.31
CA ASP A 94 0.51 11.17 3.92
C ASP A 94 0.02 9.73 3.78
N LEU A 95 0.35 9.10 2.65
CA LEU A 95 0.01 7.72 2.40
C LEU A 95 0.97 6.81 3.18
N VAL A 96 0.41 5.83 3.86
CA VAL A 96 1.17 4.80 4.56
C VAL A 96 0.67 3.42 4.16
N LEU A 97 1.60 2.48 4.04
CA LEU A 97 1.26 1.06 4.14
C LEU A 97 1.25 0.70 5.64
N GLY A 98 0.10 0.30 6.14
CA GLY A 98 -0.05 -0.23 7.50
C GLY A 98 -0.02 -1.75 7.50
N VAL A 99 0.93 -2.34 8.24
CA VAL A 99 1.04 -3.78 8.50
C VAL A 99 0.66 -4.05 9.94
N ARG A 100 -0.07 -5.15 10.19
CA ARG A 100 -0.51 -5.52 11.54
C ARG A 100 -0.44 -7.02 11.79
N PHE A 101 0.12 -7.37 12.93
CA PHE A 101 0.11 -8.71 13.51
C PHE A 101 -0.49 -8.63 14.91
N GLY A 102 -1.72 -9.14 15.08
CA GLY A 102 -2.45 -8.98 16.34
C GLY A 102 -2.68 -7.51 16.70
N GLU A 103 -2.21 -7.10 17.88
CA GLU A 103 -2.27 -5.71 18.36
C GLU A 103 -1.06 -4.88 17.95
N ILE A 104 -0.01 -5.51 17.38
CA ILE A 104 1.20 -4.83 16.94
C ILE A 104 1.01 -4.35 15.51
N ALA A 105 1.16 -3.04 15.33
CA ALA A 105 1.02 -2.36 14.05
C ALA A 105 2.31 -1.61 13.71
N LYS A 106 2.66 -1.55 12.42
CA LYS A 106 3.74 -0.70 11.91
C LYS A 106 3.31 -0.05 10.61
N ALA A 107 3.64 1.23 10.45
CA ALA A 107 3.37 2.01 9.25
C ALA A 107 4.66 2.27 8.47
N TYR A 108 4.56 2.22 7.14
CA TYR A 108 5.61 2.56 6.18
C TYR A 108 5.15 3.78 5.36
N PRO A 109 5.56 5.01 5.74
CA PRO A 109 5.12 6.22 5.06
C PRO A 109 5.79 6.36 3.69
N THR A 110 5.01 6.44 2.62
CA THR A 110 5.55 6.47 1.26
C THR A 110 6.40 7.71 0.99
N VAL A 111 6.14 8.80 1.72
CA VAL A 111 6.91 10.05 1.68
C VAL A 111 8.38 9.86 2.09
N ASN A 112 8.70 8.82 2.87
CA ASN A 112 10.07 8.52 3.33
C ASN A 112 10.82 7.55 2.39
N LEU A 113 10.17 6.99 1.37
CA LEU A 113 10.69 5.84 0.61
C LEU A 113 11.30 6.18 -0.76
N GLY A 114 11.35 7.46 -1.14
CA GLY A 114 11.84 7.87 -2.46
C GLY A 114 10.94 7.38 -3.60
N ASN A 115 11.51 7.05 -4.76
CA ASN A 115 10.74 6.53 -5.91
C ASN A 115 10.57 5.00 -5.89
N ARG A 116 11.57 4.29 -5.37
CA ARG A 116 11.64 2.82 -5.35
C ARG A 116 12.27 2.39 -4.03
N ALA A 117 11.70 1.38 -3.38
CA ALA A 117 12.30 0.79 -2.18
C ALA A 117 12.09 -0.72 -2.09
N VAL A 118 13.08 -1.40 -1.51
CA VAL A 118 13.04 -2.78 -1.04
C VAL A 118 13.52 -2.76 0.41
N ILE A 119 12.62 -3.01 1.35
CA ILE A 119 12.86 -2.84 2.78
C ILE A 119 12.77 -4.20 3.45
N ASN A 120 13.89 -4.70 3.98
CA ASN A 120 13.88 -5.87 4.84
C ASN A 120 13.59 -5.43 6.27
N ASP A 121 12.51 -5.95 6.84
CA ASP A 121 12.05 -5.56 8.17
C ASP A 121 11.48 -6.76 8.94
N GLU A 122 11.13 -6.52 10.19
CA GLU A 122 10.47 -7.48 11.06
C GLU A 122 9.43 -6.77 11.93
N VAL A 123 8.22 -7.32 11.96
CA VAL A 123 7.12 -6.80 12.79
C VAL A 123 6.56 -7.96 13.62
N ASP A 124 6.61 -7.83 14.94
CA ASP A 124 6.14 -8.86 15.87
C ASP A 124 6.78 -10.25 15.61
N GLY A 125 8.08 -10.27 15.30
CA GLY A 125 8.80 -11.50 14.95
C GLY A 125 8.48 -12.07 13.56
N ASN A 126 7.65 -11.39 12.75
CA ASN A 126 7.31 -11.80 11.40
C ASN A 126 8.24 -11.08 10.40
N PRO A 127 9.18 -11.81 9.77
CA PRO A 127 10.12 -11.21 8.85
C PRO A 127 9.41 -10.92 7.51
N LEU A 128 9.57 -9.68 7.03
CA LEU A 128 8.88 -9.21 5.82
C LEU A 128 9.80 -8.38 4.93
N VAL A 129 9.49 -8.36 3.63
CA VAL A 129 10.05 -7.43 2.66
C VAL A 129 8.94 -6.52 2.17
N VAL A 130 9.11 -5.19 2.30
CA VAL A 130 8.21 -4.20 1.71
C VAL A 130 8.80 -3.72 0.39
N ILE A 131 8.02 -3.84 -0.67
CA ILE A 131 8.37 -3.39 -2.01
C ILE A 131 7.54 -2.15 -2.31
N TYR A 132 8.18 -1.07 -2.73
CA TYR A 132 7.51 0.17 -3.10
C TYR A 132 7.96 0.67 -4.46
N HIS A 133 7.00 1.12 -5.26
CA HIS A 133 7.20 1.81 -6.52
C HIS A 133 6.20 2.98 -6.64
N ALA A 134 6.71 4.21 -6.55
CA ALA A 134 5.89 5.42 -6.49
C ALA A 134 5.15 5.68 -7.82
N ASP A 135 5.83 5.51 -8.96
CA ASP A 135 5.26 5.76 -10.29
C ASP A 135 4.01 4.89 -10.54
N GLU A 136 4.04 3.63 -10.07
CA GLU A 136 2.91 2.70 -10.19
C GLU A 136 2.02 2.66 -8.95
N LYS A 137 2.22 3.57 -8.00
CA LYS A 137 1.45 3.72 -6.76
C LYS A 137 1.28 2.38 -6.03
N MET A 138 2.33 1.57 -6.03
CA MET A 138 2.29 0.21 -5.52
C MET A 138 3.20 0.08 -4.31
N ILE A 139 2.64 -0.36 -3.20
CA ILE A 139 3.38 -0.72 -1.99
C ILE A 139 2.86 -2.07 -1.48
N VAL A 140 3.74 -3.06 -1.35
CA VAL A 140 3.33 -4.44 -1.09
C VAL A 140 4.28 -5.12 -0.10
N PRO A 141 3.77 -5.68 1.01
CA PRO A 141 4.57 -6.49 1.92
C PRO A 141 4.45 -7.98 1.60
N PHE A 142 5.58 -8.67 1.60
CA PHE A 142 5.66 -10.13 1.50
C PHE A 142 6.38 -10.70 2.71
N SER A 143 6.00 -11.91 3.15
CA SER A 143 6.83 -12.67 4.08
C SER A 143 8.12 -13.06 3.37
N ARG A 144 9.26 -12.82 4.02
CA ARG A 144 10.58 -13.25 3.53
C ARG A 144 10.95 -14.67 3.99
N GLN A 145 10.01 -15.42 4.60
CA GLN A 145 10.21 -16.84 4.88
C GLN A 145 9.88 -17.69 3.67
N VAL A 146 10.88 -18.43 3.17
CA VAL A 146 10.75 -19.38 2.07
C VAL A 146 11.34 -20.71 2.52
N GLU A 147 10.51 -21.75 2.56
CA GLU A 147 10.95 -23.12 2.90
C GLU A 147 11.70 -23.24 4.25
N GLY A 148 11.31 -22.42 5.23
CA GLY A 148 11.92 -22.41 6.57
C GLY A 148 13.19 -21.57 6.68
N GLN A 149 13.64 -20.94 5.60
CA GLN A 149 14.72 -19.97 5.59
C GLN A 149 14.17 -18.55 5.51
N THR A 150 14.70 -17.66 6.33
CA THR A 150 14.43 -16.23 6.24
C THR A 150 15.40 -15.60 5.24
N LEU A 151 14.89 -15.06 4.14
CA LEU A 151 15.66 -14.42 3.09
C LEU A 151 15.85 -12.92 3.34
N SER A 152 16.86 -12.33 2.71
CA SER A 152 17.17 -10.90 2.73
C SER A 152 17.31 -10.42 1.29
N PHE A 153 16.63 -9.33 0.92
CA PHE A 153 16.52 -8.90 -0.47
C PHE A 153 17.25 -7.59 -0.75
N ASP A 154 18.03 -7.59 -1.83
CA ASP A 154 18.57 -6.38 -2.45
C ASP A 154 17.75 -6.01 -3.69
N MET A 155 17.63 -4.70 -3.96
CA MET A 155 17.11 -4.22 -5.23
C MET A 155 18.19 -4.34 -6.31
N ILE A 156 17.80 -4.84 -7.48
CA ILE A 156 18.65 -4.84 -8.68
C ILE A 156 17.88 -4.21 -9.86
N GLU A 157 18.63 -3.68 -10.83
CA GLU A 157 18.05 -3.18 -12.07
C GLU A 157 17.38 -4.30 -12.87
N SER A 158 16.39 -3.89 -13.67
CA SER A 158 15.64 -4.79 -14.54
C SER A 158 15.81 -4.41 -15.99
N ASP A 159 15.89 -5.42 -16.85
CA ASP A 159 15.79 -5.30 -18.30
C ASP A 159 14.35 -5.45 -18.82
N GLN A 160 13.39 -5.76 -17.93
CA GLN A 160 11.99 -5.97 -18.28
C GLN A 160 11.19 -4.67 -18.16
N SER A 161 10.41 -4.35 -19.19
CA SER A 161 9.53 -3.18 -19.15
C SER A 161 8.43 -3.29 -18.08
N THR A 162 7.88 -4.49 -17.88
CA THR A 162 6.81 -4.75 -16.89
C THR A 162 7.30 -4.73 -15.44
N PHE A 163 8.60 -4.91 -15.20
CA PHE A 163 9.16 -4.88 -13.85
C PHE A 163 10.27 -3.84 -13.81
N PRO A 164 10.03 -2.63 -13.28
CA PRO A 164 10.98 -1.52 -13.35
C PRO A 164 12.27 -1.73 -12.55
N PHE A 165 12.25 -2.70 -11.64
CA PHE A 165 13.40 -3.23 -10.91
C PHE A 165 13.07 -4.68 -10.51
N LEU A 166 14.01 -5.39 -9.91
CA LEU A 166 13.83 -6.75 -9.42
C LEU A 166 14.40 -6.86 -8.01
N LEU A 167 14.12 -7.98 -7.35
CA LEU A 167 14.72 -8.33 -6.08
C LEU A 167 15.69 -9.49 -6.28
N LYS A 168 16.81 -9.47 -5.56
CA LYS A 168 17.72 -10.60 -5.45
C LYS A 168 17.85 -10.98 -3.98
N ASP A 169 17.56 -12.23 -3.63
CA ASP A 169 17.88 -12.68 -2.28
C ASP A 169 19.38 -12.91 -2.10
N GLN A 170 19.91 -12.55 -0.94
CA GLN A 170 21.33 -12.63 -0.62
C GLN A 170 21.78 -14.08 -0.36
N GLU A 171 20.88 -14.93 0.10
CA GLU A 171 21.19 -16.27 0.58
C GLU A 171 21.41 -17.29 -0.55
N THR A 172 20.63 -17.20 -1.62
CA THR A 172 20.68 -18.12 -2.77
C THR A 172 20.98 -17.40 -4.09
N GLY A 173 20.86 -16.07 -4.10
CA GLY A 173 20.99 -15.28 -5.32
C GLY A 173 19.80 -15.43 -6.28
N THR A 174 18.66 -15.96 -5.82
CA THR A 174 17.46 -16.08 -6.66
C THR A 174 16.91 -14.69 -6.96
N ILE A 175 16.44 -14.50 -8.19
CA ILE A 175 15.85 -13.28 -8.69
C ILE A 175 14.32 -13.39 -8.67
N TRP A 176 13.70 -12.38 -8.09
CA TRP A 176 12.27 -12.28 -7.87
C TRP A 176 11.72 -11.00 -8.50
N ASN A 177 10.51 -11.07 -9.03
CA ASN A 177 9.81 -9.88 -9.54
C ASN A 177 8.96 -9.21 -8.44
N LEU A 178 8.34 -8.08 -8.76
CA LEU A 178 7.54 -7.30 -7.80
C LEU A 178 6.25 -8.02 -7.35
N ARG A 179 5.84 -9.10 -8.03
CA ARG A 179 4.72 -9.98 -7.59
C ARG A 179 5.16 -11.03 -6.56
N GLY A 180 6.43 -10.99 -6.17
CA GLY A 180 7.06 -11.97 -5.29
C GLY A 180 7.30 -13.31 -5.98
N GLU A 181 7.38 -13.37 -7.31
CA GLU A 181 7.60 -14.63 -8.03
C GLU A 181 9.08 -14.80 -8.35
N ALA A 182 9.66 -15.94 -7.96
CA ALA A 182 11.01 -16.32 -8.34
C ALA A 182 11.01 -16.87 -9.77
N PHE A 183 11.83 -16.29 -10.64
CA PHE A 183 11.91 -16.70 -12.05
C PHE A 183 13.33 -17.06 -12.51
N ARG A 184 14.36 -16.85 -11.67
CA ARG A 184 15.73 -17.30 -11.97
C ARG A 184 16.47 -17.60 -10.68
N GLY A 185 17.01 -18.82 -10.53
CA GLY A 185 17.80 -19.25 -9.37
C GLY A 185 17.18 -20.44 -8.66
N GLN A 186 17.63 -20.71 -7.43
CA GLN A 186 17.26 -21.90 -6.66
C GLN A 186 15.75 -21.99 -6.41
N HIS A 187 15.09 -20.87 -6.09
CA HIS A 187 13.66 -20.87 -5.79
C HIS A 187 12.75 -20.68 -7.02
N THR A 188 13.24 -20.86 -8.25
CA THR A 188 12.44 -20.68 -9.47
C THR A 188 11.10 -21.43 -9.41
N GLY A 189 10.01 -20.74 -9.74
CA GLY A 189 8.65 -21.28 -9.68
C GLY A 189 7.96 -21.12 -8.32
N LYS A 190 8.67 -20.63 -7.29
CA LYS A 190 8.09 -20.25 -6.00
C LYS A 190 7.52 -18.84 -6.04
N ARG A 191 6.64 -18.55 -5.09
CA ARG A 191 6.08 -17.22 -4.85
C ARG A 191 6.09 -16.89 -3.37
N LEU A 192 6.52 -15.68 -3.02
CA LEU A 192 6.45 -15.16 -1.67
C LEU A 192 5.00 -15.04 -1.21
N THR A 193 4.76 -15.27 0.09
CA THR A 193 3.42 -15.14 0.66
C THR A 193 3.16 -13.66 0.97
N GLN A 194 2.13 -13.07 0.35
CA GLN A 194 1.77 -11.69 0.63
C GLN A 194 1.21 -11.54 2.05
N VAL A 195 1.66 -10.51 2.75
CA VAL A 195 1.17 -10.17 4.09
C VAL A 195 -0.05 -9.24 3.95
N PRO A 196 -1.17 -9.50 4.66
CA PRO A 196 -2.28 -8.56 4.68
C PRO A 196 -1.84 -7.20 5.23
N ALA A 197 -2.19 -6.14 4.50
CA ALA A 197 -1.83 -4.78 4.85
C ALA A 197 -2.88 -3.80 4.32
N THR A 198 -2.82 -2.56 4.78
CA THR A 198 -3.80 -1.52 4.45
C THR A 198 -3.07 -0.28 3.95
N ASN A 199 -3.41 0.19 2.76
CA ASN A 199 -3.05 1.53 2.34
C ASN A 199 -4.04 2.52 2.96
N ALA A 200 -3.51 3.52 3.64
CA ALA A 200 -4.35 4.50 4.31
C ALA A 200 -3.70 5.89 4.30
N TYR A 201 -4.54 6.92 4.36
CA TYR A 201 -4.09 8.21 4.82
C TYR A 201 -3.72 8.14 6.30
N TRP A 202 -2.65 8.85 6.67
CA TRP A 202 -2.09 8.83 8.00
C TRP A 202 -3.12 9.15 9.09
N PHE A 203 -3.99 10.12 8.86
CA PHE A 203 -5.06 10.49 9.80
C PHE A 203 -5.93 9.30 10.18
N ALA A 204 -6.29 8.48 9.19
CA ALA A 204 -7.15 7.32 9.41
C ALA A 204 -6.36 6.25 10.17
N TRP A 205 -5.15 5.93 9.70
CA TRP A 205 -4.32 4.90 10.33
C TRP A 205 -4.00 5.22 11.79
N ALA A 206 -3.49 6.42 12.07
CA ALA A 206 -3.09 6.85 13.41
C ALA A 206 -4.27 6.95 14.38
N THR A 207 -5.50 7.19 13.89
CA THR A 207 -6.71 7.17 14.72
C THR A 207 -7.02 5.78 15.26
N PHE A 208 -6.86 4.74 14.43
CA PHE A 208 -7.13 3.35 14.81
C PHE A 208 -5.95 2.68 15.54
N TRP A 209 -4.70 3.07 15.22
CA TRP A 209 -3.49 2.41 15.72
C TRP A 209 -2.53 3.42 16.37
N GLN A 210 -2.93 3.94 17.53
CA GLN A 210 -2.20 5.03 18.22
C GLN A 210 -0.81 4.63 18.74
N ASN A 211 -0.54 3.33 18.89
CA ASN A 211 0.76 2.78 19.29
C ASN A 211 1.54 2.17 18.11
N THR A 212 1.16 2.49 16.86
CA THR A 212 1.84 1.95 15.68
C THR A 212 3.33 2.29 15.69
N GLY A 213 4.20 1.37 15.31
CA GLY A 213 5.56 1.73 14.91
C GLY A 213 5.53 2.54 13.62
N ILE A 214 6.58 3.31 13.35
CA ILE A 214 6.83 3.97 12.08
C ILE A 214 8.23 3.54 11.60
N TYR A 215 8.35 3.22 10.31
CA TYR A 215 9.62 2.96 9.66
C TYR A 215 10.37 4.26 9.36
#